data_AF-A0AAE0JZG9-F1
#
_entry.id   AF-A0AAE0JZG9-F1
#
_cell.length_a   1.000
_cell.length_b   1.000
_cell.length_c   1.000
_cell.angle_alpha   90.00
_cell.angle_beta   90.00
_cell.angle_gamma   90.00
#
_symmetry.space_group_name_H-M   'P 1'
#
loop_
_entity.id
_entity.type
_entity.pdbx_description
1 polymer ?
#
loop_
_entity_poly.entity_id
_entity_poly.type
_entity_poly.pdbx_seq_one_letter_code
_entity_poly.pdbx_strand_id
1 'polypeptide(L)'
;MATADFRFQNFQTFRNHGPAAFPAWRDRSQDGRAELLLKFADALQANQAEFAALLGAETGKPPQAVGIDLYLLDETILDTDERSITLRHAPLGVGVGIIPWNFPILLAAIKLSSALLTGNTFIWKPSPHSPNTALKVRELAARVFPPGVVNVLSGTEDLGPWLTAHPGIAKVSFTGSVATGKKVMQACGATLKRVTLELGGNDAAIVCEDVDIADVVPKIATMAFILTGQVCFAIKRVYVHEKIYDAFLAALAAFVQTLKTGGAGDAEAVLGPIQNSMQYGKLRELYAQVQRDGWKTATPPLNILSADINGSGVFLEPAVVDIPPENSRLVQEEQFGPILPVLKWTDEDDAGTVWTNTHFEVGPPVGFGGHKHSGLGVESGLDGLNGWCSPQAVWIKK
;
A
#
# COMPACT_ATOMS: atom_id res chain seq x y z
N MET A 1 -26.70 -22.20 1.38
CA MET A 1 -26.39 -22.97 0.15
C MET A 1 -26.37 -22.10 -1.11
N ALA A 2 -27.28 -21.14 -1.32
CA ALA A 2 -27.28 -20.25 -2.50
C ALA A 2 -26.04 -19.32 -2.66
N THR A 3 -25.34 -18.98 -1.56
CA THR A 3 -24.13 -18.14 -1.60
C THR A 3 -22.85 -18.90 -1.97
N ALA A 4 -22.83 -20.23 -1.83
CA ALA A 4 -21.70 -21.05 -2.26
C ALA A 4 -21.75 -21.31 -3.78
N ASP A 5 -22.95 -21.49 -4.34
CA ASP A 5 -23.17 -21.65 -5.79
C ASP A 5 -22.81 -20.39 -6.60
N PHE A 6 -23.12 -19.19 -6.08
CA PHE A 6 -22.75 -17.94 -6.75
C PHE A 6 -21.23 -17.66 -6.74
N ARG A 7 -20.53 -18.09 -5.67
CA ARG A 7 -19.05 -18.07 -5.62
C ARG A 7 -18.44 -19.02 -6.65
N PHE A 8 -19.05 -20.20 -6.82
CA PHE A 8 -18.57 -21.24 -7.73
C PHE A 8 -18.83 -20.90 -9.21
N GLN A 9 -19.95 -20.28 -9.56
CA GLN A 9 -20.27 -19.91 -10.95
C GLN A 9 -19.42 -18.75 -11.50
N ASN A 10 -19.20 -17.69 -10.71
CA ASN A 10 -18.28 -16.61 -11.11
C ASN A 10 -16.83 -17.13 -11.21
N PHE A 11 -16.46 -18.08 -10.35
CA PHE A 11 -15.17 -18.73 -10.40
C PHE A 11 -15.01 -19.68 -11.61
N GLN A 12 -16.01 -20.49 -11.96
CA GLN A 12 -15.99 -21.38 -13.13
C GLN A 12 -15.84 -20.59 -14.43
N THR A 13 -16.55 -19.47 -14.55
CA THR A 13 -16.36 -18.51 -15.65
C THR A 13 -14.91 -18.01 -15.64
N PHE A 14 -14.40 -17.56 -14.49
CA PHE A 14 -13.03 -17.03 -14.37
C PHE A 14 -11.92 -18.09 -14.62
N ARG A 15 -12.11 -19.35 -14.21
CA ARG A 15 -11.17 -20.48 -14.38
C ARG A 15 -10.75 -20.66 -15.84
N ASN A 16 -11.64 -20.25 -16.75
CA ASN A 16 -11.41 -20.36 -18.19
C ASN A 16 -10.90 -19.06 -18.80
N HIS A 17 -11.30 -17.86 -18.34
CA HIS A 17 -11.04 -16.61 -19.07
C HIS A 17 -9.65 -16.02 -18.84
N GLY A 18 -9.13 -15.98 -17.61
CA GLY A 18 -7.78 -15.45 -17.35
C GLY A 18 -6.69 -16.29 -18.02
N PRO A 19 -6.67 -17.62 -17.80
CA PRO A 19 -5.79 -18.54 -18.49
C PRO A 19 -5.99 -18.56 -20.03
N ALA A 20 -7.22 -18.42 -20.53
CA ALA A 20 -7.45 -18.36 -21.99
C ALA A 20 -7.01 -17.03 -22.61
N ALA A 21 -7.10 -15.91 -21.88
CA ALA A 21 -6.65 -14.61 -22.37
C ALA A 21 -5.13 -14.47 -22.36
N PHE A 22 -4.44 -15.20 -21.48
CA PHE A 22 -3.00 -15.06 -21.28
C PHE A 22 -2.16 -15.25 -22.55
N PRO A 23 -2.32 -16.29 -23.39
CA PRO A 23 -1.51 -16.44 -24.59
C PRO A 23 -1.61 -15.24 -25.54
N ALA A 24 -2.83 -14.81 -25.86
CA ALA A 24 -3.06 -13.67 -26.76
C ALA A 24 -2.55 -12.34 -26.16
N TRP A 25 -2.66 -12.17 -24.85
CA TRP A 25 -2.16 -10.97 -24.16
C TRP A 25 -0.62 -10.94 -24.08
N ARG A 26 0.00 -12.08 -23.74
CA ARG A 26 1.46 -12.28 -23.73
C ARG A 26 2.08 -11.94 -25.09
N ASP A 27 1.45 -12.41 -26.16
CA ASP A 27 1.99 -12.29 -27.53
C ASP A 27 1.74 -10.91 -28.15
N ARG A 28 0.92 -10.06 -27.52
CA ARG A 28 0.76 -8.64 -27.89
C ARG A 28 2.07 -7.90 -27.65
N SER A 29 2.49 -7.00 -28.54
CA SER A 29 3.71 -6.19 -28.34
C SER A 29 3.64 -5.34 -27.06
N GLN A 30 4.80 -5.03 -26.47
CA GLN A 30 4.84 -4.18 -25.27
C GLN A 30 4.21 -2.81 -25.53
N ASP A 31 4.46 -2.19 -26.69
CA ASP A 31 3.81 -0.95 -27.12
C ASP A 31 2.29 -1.09 -27.19
N GLY A 32 1.80 -2.20 -27.76
CA GLY A 32 0.36 -2.47 -27.84
C GLY A 32 -0.28 -2.73 -26.48
N ARG A 33 0.48 -3.14 -25.45
CA ARG A 33 0.03 -3.24 -24.06
C ARG A 33 0.07 -1.88 -23.36
N ALA A 34 1.13 -1.10 -23.58
CA ALA A 34 1.30 0.25 -23.07
C ALA A 34 0.20 1.20 -23.58
N GLU A 35 -0.15 1.14 -24.86
CA GLU A 35 -1.24 1.93 -25.45
C GLU A 35 -2.59 1.68 -24.72
N LEU A 36 -2.89 0.44 -24.36
CA LEU A 36 -4.12 0.10 -23.62
C LEU A 36 -4.05 0.55 -22.16
N LEU A 37 -2.87 0.49 -21.54
CA LEU A 37 -2.66 1.03 -20.19
C LEU A 37 -2.86 2.56 -20.16
N LEU A 38 -2.35 3.28 -21.16
CA LEU A 38 -2.55 4.73 -21.29
C LEU A 38 -4.03 5.07 -21.52
N LYS A 39 -4.72 4.37 -22.44
CA LYS A 39 -6.18 4.52 -22.62
C LYS A 39 -6.96 4.26 -21.34
N PHE A 40 -6.52 3.30 -20.54
CA PHE A 40 -7.15 3.01 -19.26
C PHE A 40 -6.87 4.11 -18.22
N ALA A 41 -5.65 4.67 -18.19
CA ALA A 41 -5.32 5.83 -17.36
C ALA A 41 -6.18 7.04 -17.73
N ASP A 42 -6.34 7.34 -19.02
CA ASP A 42 -7.22 8.40 -19.53
C ASP A 42 -8.68 8.18 -19.07
N ALA A 43 -9.16 6.93 -19.11
CA ALA A 43 -10.50 6.59 -18.64
C ALA A 43 -10.65 6.81 -17.12
N LEU A 44 -9.63 6.48 -16.32
CA LEU A 44 -9.63 6.77 -14.88
C LEU A 44 -9.64 8.28 -14.63
N GLN A 45 -8.81 9.04 -15.34
CA GLN A 45 -8.72 10.50 -15.21
C GLN A 45 -10.03 11.18 -15.61
N ALA A 46 -10.67 10.75 -16.70
CA ALA A 46 -11.97 11.26 -17.12
C ALA A 46 -13.09 11.01 -16.09
N ASN A 47 -12.92 10.03 -15.19
CA ASN A 47 -13.87 9.70 -14.13
C ASN A 47 -13.35 10.09 -12.73
N GLN A 48 -12.32 10.93 -12.63
CA GLN A 48 -11.66 11.28 -11.36
C GLN A 48 -12.63 11.83 -10.31
N ALA A 49 -13.59 12.67 -10.70
CA ALA A 49 -14.59 13.21 -9.78
C ALA A 49 -15.52 12.13 -9.19
N GLU A 50 -15.94 11.15 -10.00
CA GLU A 50 -16.75 10.03 -9.52
C GLU A 50 -15.94 9.15 -8.56
N PHE A 51 -14.67 8.86 -8.89
CA PHE A 51 -13.76 8.14 -8.00
C PHE A 51 -13.50 8.89 -6.70
N ALA A 52 -13.33 10.21 -6.75
CA ALA A 52 -13.16 11.05 -5.56
C ALA A 52 -14.35 10.90 -4.62
N ALA A 53 -15.58 11.02 -5.14
CA ALA A 53 -16.79 10.89 -4.36
C ALA A 53 -16.95 9.46 -3.79
N LEU A 54 -16.71 8.43 -4.61
CA LEU A 54 -16.85 7.04 -4.20
C LEU A 54 -15.80 6.65 -3.14
N LEU A 55 -14.55 7.05 -3.32
CA LEU A 55 -13.47 6.86 -2.33
C LEU A 55 -13.73 7.63 -1.04
N GLY A 56 -14.23 8.86 -1.16
CA GLY A 56 -14.65 9.69 -0.02
C GLY A 56 -15.72 8.97 0.80
N ALA A 57 -16.75 8.44 0.16
CA ALA A 57 -17.81 7.68 0.84
C ALA A 57 -17.32 6.34 1.42
N GLU A 58 -16.47 5.62 0.69
CA GLU A 58 -16.04 4.27 1.05
C GLU A 58 -14.91 4.25 2.10
N THR A 59 -14.10 5.30 2.11
CA THR A 59 -12.87 5.32 2.91
C THR A 59 -12.63 6.60 3.69
N GLY A 60 -13.43 7.64 3.49
CA GLY A 60 -13.32 8.92 4.17
C GLY A 60 -12.27 9.88 3.61
N LYS A 61 -11.77 9.67 2.37
CA LYS A 61 -10.52 10.30 1.87
C LYS A 61 -10.70 11.06 0.53
N PRO A 62 -9.85 12.07 0.24
CA PRO A 62 -9.78 12.75 -1.07
C PRO A 62 -9.11 11.90 -2.18
N PRO A 63 -9.23 12.31 -3.47
CA PRO A 63 -8.76 11.54 -4.63
C PRO A 63 -7.23 11.41 -4.77
N GLN A 64 -6.81 10.43 -5.59
CA GLN A 64 -5.41 9.99 -5.77
C GLN A 64 -5.05 9.97 -7.27
N ALA A 65 -3.81 10.34 -7.63
CA ALA A 65 -3.30 10.32 -9.01
C ALA A 65 -2.09 9.38 -9.17
N VAL A 66 -1.92 8.80 -10.36
CA VAL A 66 -0.77 7.95 -10.73
C VAL A 66 -0.47 8.13 -12.22
N GLY A 67 0.80 8.26 -12.59
CA GLY A 67 1.31 8.10 -13.96
C GLY A 67 2.46 7.10 -13.98
N ILE A 68 2.71 6.40 -15.08
CA ILE A 68 3.83 5.44 -15.21
C ILE A 68 4.37 5.49 -16.65
N ASP A 69 5.68 5.72 -16.79
CA ASP A 69 6.45 5.57 -18.04
C ASP A 69 7.64 4.63 -17.79
N LEU A 70 7.51 3.34 -18.14
CA LEU A 70 8.55 2.33 -17.98
C LEU A 70 8.47 1.28 -19.11
N TYR A 71 9.61 0.71 -19.51
CA TYR A 71 9.73 -0.35 -20.54
C TYR A 71 10.71 -1.44 -20.09
N LEU A 72 10.51 -2.67 -20.57
CA LEU A 72 11.45 -3.79 -20.35
C LEU A 72 12.15 -4.11 -21.66
N LEU A 73 13.49 -4.11 -21.65
CA LEU A 73 14.31 -4.41 -22.82
C LEU A 73 15.02 -5.75 -22.62
N ASP A 74 15.13 -6.53 -23.70
CA ASP A 74 15.99 -7.71 -23.73
C ASP A 74 17.45 -7.26 -23.55
N GLU A 75 18.19 -7.93 -22.66
CA GLU A 75 19.57 -7.59 -22.35
C GLU A 75 20.52 -8.55 -23.09
N THR A 76 21.44 -8.00 -23.88
CA THR A 76 22.51 -8.80 -24.49
C THR A 76 23.63 -8.96 -23.47
N ILE A 77 23.80 -10.18 -22.97
CA ILE A 77 24.84 -10.52 -21.98
C ILE A 77 26.17 -10.80 -22.67
N LEU A 78 26.12 -11.52 -23.79
CA LEU A 78 27.30 -11.86 -24.58
C LEU A 78 26.92 -11.97 -26.05
N ASP A 79 27.74 -11.42 -26.93
CA ASP A 79 27.62 -11.66 -28.36
C ASP A 79 29.00 -11.78 -29.00
N THR A 80 29.32 -12.97 -29.49
CA THR A 80 30.60 -13.33 -30.11
C THR A 80 30.35 -14.04 -31.44
N ASP A 81 31.42 -14.30 -32.20
CA ASP A 81 31.33 -15.08 -33.44
C ASP A 81 30.95 -16.55 -33.21
N GLU A 82 31.16 -17.07 -31.99
CA GLU A 82 30.93 -18.47 -31.62
C GLU A 82 29.57 -18.68 -30.95
N ARG A 83 29.08 -17.67 -30.22
CA ARG A 83 27.82 -17.74 -29.47
C ARG A 83 27.25 -16.38 -29.12
N SER A 84 25.94 -16.34 -28.90
CA SER A 84 25.24 -15.24 -28.25
C SER A 84 24.45 -15.71 -27.03
N ILE A 85 24.35 -14.83 -26.03
CA ILE A 85 23.58 -15.02 -24.80
C ILE A 85 22.73 -13.76 -24.61
N THR A 86 21.41 -13.96 -24.58
CA THR A 86 20.44 -12.87 -24.32
C THR A 86 19.61 -13.23 -23.10
N LEU A 87 19.48 -12.29 -22.17
CA LEU A 87 18.57 -12.40 -21.04
C LEU A 87 17.23 -11.78 -21.42
N ARG A 88 16.18 -12.60 -21.39
CA ARG A 88 14.80 -12.19 -21.63
C ARG A 88 13.98 -12.22 -20.35
N HIS A 89 12.96 -11.38 -20.28
CA HIS A 89 12.02 -11.32 -19.17
C HIS A 89 10.64 -11.78 -19.62
N ALA A 90 10.34 -13.07 -19.44
CA ALA A 90 9.06 -13.65 -19.87
C ALA A 90 7.98 -13.47 -18.79
N PRO A 91 6.72 -13.14 -19.13
CA PRO A 91 5.67 -13.01 -18.14
C PRO A 91 5.40 -14.33 -17.41
N LEU A 92 5.04 -14.23 -16.14
CA LEU A 92 4.80 -15.37 -15.26
C LEU A 92 3.49 -16.10 -15.56
N GLY A 93 2.44 -15.39 -16.00
CA GLY A 93 1.11 -15.96 -16.24
C GLY A 93 -0.01 -15.14 -15.62
N VAL A 94 -0.85 -15.80 -14.82
CA VAL A 94 -1.96 -15.17 -14.10
C VAL A 94 -1.46 -14.63 -12.77
N GLY A 95 -1.58 -13.31 -12.61
CA GLY A 95 -1.24 -12.56 -11.40
C GLY A 95 -2.44 -12.22 -10.54
N VAL A 96 -2.27 -12.22 -9.22
CA VAL A 96 -3.26 -11.69 -8.26
C VAL A 96 -2.67 -10.53 -7.48
N GLY A 97 -3.37 -9.39 -7.47
CA GLY A 97 -3.19 -8.32 -6.49
C GLY A 97 -4.21 -8.40 -5.38
N ILE A 98 -3.77 -8.62 -4.14
CA ILE A 98 -4.60 -8.49 -2.94
C ILE A 98 -4.31 -7.12 -2.33
N ILE A 99 -5.31 -6.23 -2.38
CA ILE A 99 -5.11 -4.80 -2.18
C ILE A 99 -5.90 -4.30 -0.96
N PRO A 100 -5.29 -3.49 -0.07
CA PRO A 100 -5.90 -3.01 1.16
C PRO A 100 -6.81 -1.79 0.91
N TRP A 101 -7.40 -1.28 1.98
CA TRP A 101 -8.44 -0.24 1.97
C TRP A 101 -7.91 1.20 2.10
N ASN A 102 -6.64 1.38 2.45
CA ASN A 102 -6.06 2.71 2.68
C ASN A 102 -5.78 3.46 1.36
N PHE A 103 -5.31 2.78 0.32
CA PHE A 103 -5.10 3.38 -1.01
C PHE A 103 -5.50 2.42 -2.14
N PRO A 104 -6.80 2.07 -2.26
CA PRO A 104 -7.21 0.96 -3.10
C PRO A 104 -6.92 1.18 -4.59
N ILE A 105 -7.10 2.40 -5.13
CA ILE A 105 -6.79 2.67 -6.54
C ILE A 105 -5.28 2.74 -6.77
N LEU A 106 -4.56 3.56 -6.00
CA LEU A 106 -3.12 3.74 -6.16
C LEU A 106 -2.36 2.40 -6.06
N LEU A 107 -2.63 1.60 -5.02
CA LEU A 107 -1.96 0.32 -4.84
C LEU A 107 -2.39 -0.74 -5.87
N ALA A 108 -3.61 -0.65 -6.39
CA ALA A 108 -4.03 -1.48 -7.51
C ALA A 108 -3.29 -1.08 -8.79
N ALA A 109 -3.19 0.22 -9.08
CA ALA A 109 -2.54 0.75 -10.27
C ALA A 109 -1.08 0.32 -10.36
N ILE A 110 -0.32 0.40 -9.24
CA ILE A 110 1.08 -0.04 -9.15
C ILE A 110 1.22 -1.52 -9.58
N LYS A 111 0.36 -2.40 -9.05
CA LYS A 111 0.41 -3.85 -9.32
C LYS A 111 -0.09 -4.19 -10.73
N LEU A 112 -1.22 -3.61 -11.11
CA LEU A 112 -1.91 -3.89 -12.36
C LEU A 112 -1.10 -3.43 -13.55
N SER A 113 -0.57 -2.19 -13.52
CA SER A 113 0.26 -1.66 -14.60
C SER A 113 1.47 -2.54 -14.86
N SER A 114 2.19 -2.91 -13.80
CA SER A 114 3.38 -3.76 -13.89
C SER A 114 3.05 -5.15 -14.44
N ALA A 115 1.98 -5.78 -13.96
CA ALA A 115 1.53 -7.08 -14.45
C ALA A 115 1.13 -7.02 -15.93
N LEU A 116 0.32 -6.04 -16.33
CA LEU A 116 -0.18 -5.96 -17.70
C LEU A 116 0.91 -5.58 -18.69
N LEU A 117 1.79 -4.63 -18.34
CA LEU A 117 2.87 -4.18 -19.21
C LEU A 117 3.86 -5.31 -19.53
N THR A 118 4.11 -6.18 -18.56
CA THR A 118 4.97 -7.36 -18.70
C THR A 118 4.30 -8.52 -19.46
N GLY A 119 2.98 -8.44 -19.72
CA GLY A 119 2.23 -9.44 -20.47
C GLY A 119 1.50 -10.48 -19.62
N ASN A 120 1.39 -10.27 -18.30
CA ASN A 120 0.57 -11.07 -17.41
C ASN A 120 -0.91 -10.67 -17.50
N THR A 121 -1.82 -11.59 -17.15
CA THR A 121 -3.21 -11.22 -16.82
C THR A 121 -3.33 -10.97 -15.33
N PHE A 122 -4.28 -10.13 -14.91
CA PHE A 122 -4.35 -9.63 -13.54
C PHE A 122 -5.72 -9.81 -12.91
N ILE A 123 -5.72 -10.19 -11.63
CA ILE A 123 -6.89 -10.30 -10.77
C ILE A 123 -6.69 -9.40 -9.57
N TRP A 124 -7.56 -8.40 -9.44
CA TRP A 124 -7.64 -7.58 -8.25
C TRP A 124 -8.65 -8.20 -7.28
N LYS A 125 -8.18 -8.64 -6.11
CA LYS A 125 -9.03 -8.91 -4.94
C LYS A 125 -8.98 -7.70 -3.99
N PRO A 126 -10.01 -6.83 -3.99
CA PRO A 126 -10.04 -5.68 -3.09
C PRO A 126 -10.27 -6.10 -1.64
N SER A 127 -9.97 -5.17 -0.72
CA SER A 127 -10.41 -5.25 0.66
C SER A 127 -11.94 -5.29 0.73
N PRO A 128 -12.53 -6.11 1.63
CA PRO A 128 -13.97 -6.07 1.88
C PRO A 128 -14.43 -4.73 2.47
N HIS A 129 -13.50 -3.92 2.98
CA HIS A 129 -13.78 -2.57 3.48
C HIS A 129 -13.71 -1.50 2.38
N SER A 130 -13.27 -1.82 1.17
CA SER A 130 -13.28 -0.88 0.04
C SER A 130 -13.51 -1.55 -1.34
N PRO A 131 -14.62 -2.32 -1.53
CA PRO A 131 -14.86 -3.07 -2.76
C PRO A 131 -15.42 -2.25 -3.93
N ASN A 132 -16.18 -1.19 -3.68
CA ASN A 132 -16.98 -0.49 -4.69
C ASN A 132 -16.09 0.20 -5.71
N THR A 133 -15.03 0.85 -5.25
CA THR A 133 -14.06 1.50 -6.14
C THR A 133 -13.42 0.50 -7.11
N ALA A 134 -13.10 -0.70 -6.62
CA ALA A 134 -12.54 -1.76 -7.47
C ALA A 134 -13.55 -2.25 -8.52
N LEU A 135 -14.83 -2.35 -8.16
CA LEU A 135 -15.89 -2.73 -9.09
C LEU A 135 -16.12 -1.65 -10.17
N LYS A 136 -16.02 -0.36 -9.82
CA LYS A 136 -16.06 0.72 -10.80
C LYS A 136 -14.85 0.69 -11.74
N VAL A 137 -13.65 0.42 -11.21
CA VAL A 137 -12.46 0.20 -12.04
C VAL A 137 -12.65 -0.97 -13.00
N ARG A 138 -13.26 -2.09 -12.55
CA ARG A 138 -13.59 -3.22 -13.41
C ARG A 138 -14.46 -2.81 -14.60
N GLU A 139 -15.48 -1.99 -14.34
CA GLU A 139 -16.40 -1.49 -15.37
C GLU A 139 -15.63 -0.75 -16.48
N LEU A 140 -14.72 0.14 -16.10
CA LEU A 140 -13.88 0.87 -17.05
C LEU A 140 -12.88 -0.04 -17.76
N ALA A 141 -12.21 -0.93 -17.02
CA ALA A 141 -11.26 -1.88 -17.58
C ALA A 141 -11.89 -2.78 -18.65
N ALA A 142 -13.14 -3.20 -18.49
CA ALA A 142 -13.87 -4.02 -19.45
C ALA A 142 -14.12 -3.32 -20.80
N ARG A 143 -14.06 -1.98 -20.85
CA ARG A 143 -14.19 -1.19 -22.09
C ARG A 143 -12.87 -1.02 -22.83
N VAL A 144 -11.73 -1.25 -22.15
CA VAL A 144 -10.39 -0.99 -22.67
C VAL A 144 -9.65 -2.29 -22.99
N PHE A 145 -9.69 -3.27 -22.09
CA PHE A 145 -8.91 -4.50 -22.21
C PHE A 145 -9.73 -5.65 -22.79
N PRO A 146 -9.07 -6.60 -23.49
CA PRO A 146 -9.72 -7.85 -23.89
C PRO A 146 -10.30 -8.61 -22.69
N PRO A 147 -11.42 -9.36 -22.88
CA PRO A 147 -12.01 -10.16 -21.83
C PRO A 147 -10.99 -11.10 -21.16
N GLY A 148 -10.96 -11.11 -19.82
CA GLY A 148 -10.07 -11.97 -19.04
C GLY A 148 -8.68 -11.39 -18.73
N VAL A 149 -8.27 -10.27 -19.36
CA VAL A 149 -6.97 -9.62 -19.08
C VAL A 149 -6.96 -8.95 -17.72
N VAL A 150 -8.02 -8.20 -17.38
CA VAL A 150 -8.23 -7.58 -16.06
C VAL A 150 -9.50 -8.14 -15.44
N ASN A 151 -9.39 -8.64 -14.22
CA ASN A 151 -10.49 -9.19 -13.44
C ASN A 151 -10.52 -8.53 -12.07
N VAL A 152 -11.73 -8.32 -11.52
CA VAL A 152 -11.91 -7.86 -10.14
C VAL A 152 -12.85 -8.81 -9.42
N LEU A 153 -12.37 -9.40 -8.34
CA LEU A 153 -13.08 -10.39 -7.53
C LEU A 153 -13.25 -9.88 -6.10
N SER A 154 -14.40 -9.30 -5.83
CA SER A 154 -14.84 -8.99 -4.46
C SER A 154 -15.54 -10.21 -3.85
N GLY A 155 -15.27 -10.50 -2.58
CA GLY A 155 -15.83 -11.66 -1.90
C GLY A 155 -15.49 -11.68 -0.42
N THR A 156 -15.93 -12.74 0.24
CA THR A 156 -15.73 -12.97 1.68
C THR A 156 -14.27 -13.31 2.03
N GLU A 157 -13.98 -13.46 3.32
CA GLU A 157 -12.62 -13.67 3.85
C GLU A 157 -11.91 -14.90 3.24
N ASP A 158 -12.66 -15.94 2.88
CA ASP A 158 -12.20 -17.17 2.24
C ASP A 158 -11.60 -16.98 0.84
N LEU A 159 -11.99 -15.93 0.12
CA LEU A 159 -11.51 -15.68 -1.25
C LEU A 159 -10.00 -15.43 -1.30
N GLY A 160 -9.43 -14.79 -0.27
CA GLY A 160 -7.98 -14.53 -0.19
C GLY A 160 -7.16 -15.83 -0.12
N PRO A 161 -7.35 -16.65 0.94
CA PRO A 161 -6.73 -17.95 1.07
C PRO A 161 -6.90 -18.83 -0.17
N TRP A 162 -8.11 -18.86 -0.72
CA TRP A 162 -8.40 -19.64 -1.92
C TRP A 162 -7.57 -19.20 -3.14
N LEU A 163 -7.50 -17.89 -3.42
CA LEU A 163 -6.64 -17.34 -4.50
C LEU A 163 -5.17 -17.68 -4.26
N THR A 164 -4.67 -17.50 -3.03
CA THR A 164 -3.25 -17.72 -2.71
C THR A 164 -2.81 -19.19 -2.83
N ALA A 165 -3.72 -20.14 -2.62
CA ALA A 165 -3.43 -21.57 -2.74
C ALA A 165 -3.64 -22.12 -4.16
N HIS A 166 -4.34 -21.39 -5.03
CA HIS A 166 -4.77 -21.92 -6.33
C HIS A 166 -3.57 -22.24 -7.26
N PRO A 167 -3.54 -23.43 -7.91
CA PRO A 167 -2.40 -23.86 -8.75
C PRO A 167 -2.30 -23.09 -10.08
N GLY A 168 -3.41 -22.53 -10.57
CA GLY A 168 -3.42 -21.71 -11.79
C GLY A 168 -2.94 -20.27 -11.62
N ILE A 169 -2.50 -19.87 -10.42
CA ILE A 169 -1.98 -18.52 -10.16
C ILE A 169 -0.45 -18.58 -10.08
N ALA A 170 0.20 -17.82 -10.96
CA ALA A 170 1.65 -17.79 -11.10
C ALA A 170 2.33 -16.83 -10.13
N LYS A 171 1.63 -15.75 -9.74
CA LYS A 171 2.14 -14.74 -8.80
C LYS A 171 1.04 -14.15 -7.93
N VAL A 172 1.37 -13.91 -6.66
CA VAL A 172 0.58 -13.09 -5.74
C VAL A 172 1.38 -11.86 -5.36
N SER A 173 0.82 -10.67 -5.54
CA SER A 173 1.27 -9.45 -4.88
C SER A 173 0.25 -9.05 -3.82
N PHE A 174 0.68 -8.96 -2.56
CA PHE A 174 -0.16 -8.64 -1.42
C PHE A 174 0.34 -7.37 -0.76
N THR A 175 -0.59 -6.43 -0.47
CA THR A 175 -0.33 -5.33 0.46
C THR A 175 -1.26 -5.42 1.66
N GLY A 176 -0.72 -5.29 2.88
CA GLY A 176 -1.52 -5.32 4.10
C GLY A 176 -0.72 -5.60 5.37
N SER A 177 -1.36 -6.21 6.38
CA SER A 177 -0.69 -6.44 7.66
C SER A 177 0.36 -7.55 7.60
N VAL A 178 1.40 -7.44 8.42
CA VAL A 178 2.47 -8.46 8.55
C VAL A 178 1.89 -9.84 8.88
N ALA A 179 0.91 -9.90 9.79
CA ALA A 179 0.27 -11.15 10.19
C ALA A 179 -0.43 -11.85 9.01
N THR A 180 -1.13 -11.10 8.16
CA THR A 180 -1.78 -11.65 6.97
C THR A 180 -0.77 -11.97 5.88
N GLY A 181 0.26 -11.14 5.68
CA GLY A 181 1.34 -11.39 4.73
C GLY A 181 2.05 -12.73 4.97
N LYS A 182 2.33 -13.06 6.24
CA LYS A 182 2.89 -14.37 6.63
C LYS A 182 1.98 -15.54 6.22
N LYS A 183 0.66 -15.41 6.42
CA LYS A 183 -0.33 -16.42 5.99
C LYS A 183 -0.40 -16.55 4.48
N VAL A 184 -0.34 -15.43 3.75
CA VAL A 184 -0.30 -15.41 2.28
C VAL A 184 0.94 -16.14 1.78
N MET A 185 2.11 -15.84 2.33
CA MET A 185 3.36 -16.50 1.96
C MET A 185 3.31 -18.01 2.21
N GLN A 186 2.82 -18.43 3.39
CA GLN A 186 2.64 -19.84 3.73
C GLN A 186 1.74 -20.56 2.72
N ALA A 187 0.59 -19.97 2.36
CA ALA A 187 -0.32 -20.55 1.38
C ALA A 187 0.29 -20.63 -0.03
N CYS A 188 1.05 -19.62 -0.44
CA CYS A 188 1.73 -19.60 -1.73
C CYS A 188 2.81 -20.68 -1.85
N GLY A 189 3.43 -21.06 -0.74
CA GLY A 189 4.47 -22.10 -0.68
C GLY A 189 4.02 -23.46 -1.24
N ALA A 190 2.73 -23.79 -1.15
CA ALA A 190 2.18 -25.05 -1.66
C ALA A 190 2.34 -25.25 -3.18
N THR A 191 2.55 -24.17 -3.95
CA THR A 191 2.76 -24.25 -5.41
C THR A 191 4.04 -23.54 -5.84
N LEU A 192 4.88 -23.12 -4.89
CA LEU A 192 6.12 -22.36 -5.16
C LEU A 192 5.92 -21.13 -6.08
N LYS A 193 4.72 -20.52 -6.05
CA LYS A 193 4.41 -19.33 -6.85
C LYS A 193 5.18 -18.12 -6.35
N ARG A 194 5.46 -17.15 -7.22
CA ARG A 194 6.18 -15.93 -6.83
C ARG A 194 5.30 -15.06 -5.93
N VAL A 195 5.90 -14.46 -4.90
CA VAL A 195 5.19 -13.60 -3.95
C VAL A 195 5.89 -12.26 -3.84
N THR A 196 5.14 -11.16 -3.93
CA THR A 196 5.57 -9.84 -3.44
C THR A 196 4.70 -9.48 -2.24
N LEU A 197 5.32 -9.03 -1.15
CA LEU A 197 4.64 -8.61 0.07
C LEU A 197 5.05 -7.16 0.38
N GLU A 198 4.09 -6.25 0.36
CA GLU A 198 4.24 -4.88 0.89
C GLU A 198 3.48 -4.81 2.21
N LEU A 199 4.20 -4.72 3.32
CA LEU A 199 3.63 -4.85 4.66
C LEU A 199 3.80 -3.56 5.46
N GLY A 200 3.07 -3.47 6.56
CA GLY A 200 3.13 -2.32 7.45
C GLY A 200 4.56 -1.98 7.91
N GLY A 201 4.83 -0.68 8.03
CA GLY A 201 6.06 -0.11 8.53
C GLY A 201 5.86 0.52 9.91
N ASN A 202 6.92 0.49 10.73
CA ASN A 202 6.97 1.26 11.98
C ASN A 202 8.04 2.35 11.84
N ASP A 203 7.88 3.13 10.77
CA ASP A 203 8.83 4.11 10.26
C ASP A 203 9.18 5.16 11.31
N ALA A 204 10.47 5.45 11.43
CA ALA A 204 11.01 6.39 12.39
C ALA A 204 11.49 7.65 11.68
N ALA A 205 11.16 8.81 12.23
CA ALA A 205 11.83 10.07 11.93
C ALA A 205 12.91 10.32 13.00
N ILE A 206 14.14 10.55 12.58
CA ILE A 206 15.24 10.95 13.45
C ILE A 206 15.47 12.45 13.26
N VAL A 207 15.37 13.21 14.32
CA VAL A 207 15.51 14.68 14.33
C VAL A 207 16.81 15.04 15.03
N CYS A 208 17.78 15.50 14.25
CA CYS A 208 19.08 15.94 14.74
C CYS A 208 19.02 17.33 15.39
N GLU A 209 20.04 17.68 16.17
CA GLU A 209 20.06 18.94 16.93
C GLU A 209 20.22 20.21 16.10
N ASP A 210 20.71 20.07 14.87
CA ASP A 210 21.06 21.16 13.96
C ASP A 210 19.92 21.54 12.99
N VAL A 211 18.76 20.89 13.11
CA VAL A 211 17.61 21.18 12.26
C VAL A 211 16.92 22.49 12.63
N ASP A 212 16.31 23.13 11.63
CA ASP A 212 15.33 24.20 11.88
C ASP A 212 13.99 23.57 12.27
N ILE A 213 13.65 23.64 13.56
CA ILE A 213 12.39 23.12 14.13
C ILE A 213 11.16 23.66 13.36
N ALA A 214 11.17 24.94 12.97
CA ALA A 214 10.03 25.58 12.31
C ALA A 214 9.79 25.01 10.90
N ASP A 215 10.86 24.56 10.22
CA ASP A 215 10.77 23.93 8.90
C ASP A 215 10.41 22.44 8.99
N VAL A 216 10.97 21.70 9.95
CA VAL A 216 10.78 20.23 10.01
C VAL A 216 9.47 19.79 10.66
N VAL A 217 8.96 20.54 11.64
CA VAL A 217 7.75 20.16 12.39
C VAL A 217 6.53 20.00 11.47
N PRO A 218 6.20 20.95 10.57
CA PRO A 218 5.08 20.79 9.66
C PRO A 218 5.20 19.53 8.79
N LYS A 219 6.40 19.24 8.27
CA LYS A 219 6.66 18.08 7.41
C LYS A 219 6.44 16.77 8.16
N ILE A 220 7.00 16.66 9.37
CA ILE A 220 6.87 15.46 10.22
C ILE A 220 5.42 15.27 10.65
N ALA A 221 4.75 16.32 11.12
CA ALA A 221 3.36 16.25 11.56
C ALA A 221 2.42 15.89 10.41
N THR A 222 2.56 16.52 9.25
CA THR A 222 1.77 16.17 8.06
C THR A 222 2.00 14.71 7.69
N MET A 223 3.24 14.23 7.60
CA MET A 223 3.49 12.83 7.21
C MET A 223 3.05 11.81 8.27
N ALA A 224 3.11 12.15 9.56
CA ALA A 224 2.64 11.27 10.63
C ALA A 224 1.10 11.14 10.65
N PHE A 225 0.38 12.24 10.40
CA PHE A 225 -1.06 12.31 10.58
C PHE A 225 -1.87 12.37 9.27
N ILE A 226 -1.24 12.44 8.09
CA ILE A 226 -1.94 12.39 6.80
C ILE A 226 -2.86 11.17 6.73
N LEU A 227 -4.10 11.39 6.27
CA LEU A 227 -5.17 10.37 6.26
C LEU A 227 -5.35 9.71 7.64
N THR A 228 -5.23 10.51 8.69
CA THR A 228 -5.39 10.08 10.09
C THR A 228 -4.37 9.00 10.47
N GLY A 229 -3.16 9.04 9.87
CA GLY A 229 -2.08 8.09 10.12
C GLY A 229 -2.29 6.70 9.49
N GLN A 230 -3.30 6.53 8.63
CA GLN A 230 -3.63 5.24 7.97
C GLN A 230 -2.83 5.02 6.68
N VAL A 231 -1.51 5.25 6.75
CA VAL A 231 -0.54 5.10 5.65
C VAL A 231 0.58 4.17 6.11
N CYS A 232 0.98 3.20 5.29
CA CYS A 232 1.94 2.15 5.66
C CYS A 232 3.37 2.64 5.86
N PHE A 233 3.73 3.75 5.20
CA PHE A 233 5.03 4.41 5.31
C PHE A 233 4.95 5.78 6.01
N ALA A 234 3.82 6.10 6.65
CA ALA A 234 3.75 7.32 7.47
C ALA A 234 4.68 7.19 8.68
N ILE A 235 5.20 8.33 9.14
CA ILE A 235 6.04 8.39 10.34
C ILE A 235 5.23 7.86 11.53
N LYS A 236 5.69 6.75 12.12
CA LYS A 236 5.05 6.08 13.26
C LYS A 236 5.72 6.39 14.57
N ARG A 237 6.96 6.88 14.53
CA ARG A 237 7.74 7.26 15.71
C ARG A 237 8.65 8.42 15.37
N VAL A 238 8.89 9.29 16.33
CA VAL A 238 9.88 10.35 16.20
C VAL A 238 10.91 10.20 17.31
N TYR A 239 12.18 10.20 16.95
CA TYR A 239 13.30 10.30 17.88
C TYR A 239 13.91 11.68 17.71
N VAL A 240 13.98 12.45 18.78
CA VAL A 240 14.47 13.83 18.77
C VAL A 240 15.71 13.93 19.65
N HIS A 241 16.73 14.60 19.14
CA HIS A 241 17.97 14.79 19.88
C HIS A 241 17.69 15.56 21.18
N GLU A 242 18.27 15.10 22.30
CA GLU A 242 17.92 15.59 23.63
C GLU A 242 18.01 17.12 23.77
N LYS A 243 18.98 17.76 23.09
CA LYS A 243 19.25 19.20 23.17
C LYS A 243 18.10 20.07 22.65
N ILE A 244 17.27 19.55 21.75
CA ILE A 244 16.15 20.29 21.14
C ILE A 244 14.78 19.69 21.48
N TYR A 245 14.73 18.63 22.30
CA TYR A 245 13.53 17.83 22.52
C TYR A 245 12.33 18.65 22.99
N ASP A 246 12.49 19.45 24.05
CA ASP A 246 11.36 20.17 24.65
C ASP A 246 10.78 21.23 23.68
N ALA A 247 11.67 21.93 22.96
CA ALA A 247 11.28 22.92 21.96
C ALA A 247 10.57 22.27 20.77
N PHE A 248 11.09 21.13 20.29
CA PHE A 248 10.49 20.38 19.20
C PHE A 248 9.13 19.79 19.59
N LEU A 249 9.03 19.17 20.77
CA LEU A 249 7.80 18.55 21.25
C LEU A 249 6.68 19.59 21.40
N ALA A 250 6.99 20.77 21.95
CA ALA A 250 6.05 21.87 22.07
C ALA A 250 5.57 22.37 20.69
N ALA A 251 6.49 22.56 19.74
CA ALA A 251 6.15 22.97 18.38
C ALA A 251 5.31 21.92 17.65
N LEU A 252 5.66 20.64 17.78
CA LEU A 252 4.91 19.52 17.20
C LEU A 252 3.49 19.46 17.76
N ALA A 253 3.34 19.53 19.09
CA ALA A 253 2.03 19.50 19.73
C ALA A 253 1.15 20.70 19.32
N ALA A 254 1.75 21.88 19.17
CA ALA A 254 1.04 23.07 18.69
C ALA A 254 0.55 22.90 17.24
N PHE A 255 1.41 22.39 16.34
CA PHE A 255 1.03 22.14 14.95
C PHE A 255 -0.03 21.05 14.82
N VAL A 256 0.09 19.95 15.57
CA VAL A 256 -0.91 18.86 15.52
C VAL A 256 -2.31 19.36 15.92
N GLN A 257 -2.39 20.30 16.87
CA GLN A 257 -3.66 20.92 17.28
C GLN A 257 -4.28 21.82 16.20
N THR A 258 -3.53 22.25 15.18
CA THR A 258 -4.11 22.99 14.05
C THR A 258 -4.75 22.08 13.01
N LEU A 259 -4.56 20.75 13.10
CA LEU A 259 -5.09 19.81 12.12
C LEU A 259 -6.60 19.61 12.32
N LYS A 260 -7.38 20.05 11.33
CA LYS A 260 -8.83 19.93 11.35
C LYS A 260 -9.25 18.49 11.11
N THR A 261 -10.13 17.97 11.98
CA THR A 261 -10.80 16.68 11.81
C THR A 261 -12.18 16.89 11.19
N GLY A 262 -12.54 16.09 10.19
CA GLY A 262 -13.83 16.19 9.51
C GLY A 262 -14.12 15.04 8.55
N GLY A 263 -15.37 14.96 8.10
CA GLY A 263 -15.81 13.95 7.14
C GLY A 263 -15.41 14.27 5.70
N ALA A 264 -15.67 13.35 4.77
CA ALA A 264 -15.26 13.48 3.36
C ALA A 264 -15.80 14.72 2.62
N GLY A 265 -16.86 15.36 3.13
CA GLY A 265 -17.42 16.60 2.56
C GLY A 265 -16.77 17.89 3.08
N ASP A 266 -15.86 17.82 4.06
CA ASP A 266 -15.16 18.97 4.62
C ASP A 266 -13.83 19.18 3.88
N ALA A 267 -13.78 20.16 2.98
CA ALA A 267 -12.61 20.43 2.16
C ALA A 267 -11.40 20.96 2.96
N GLU A 268 -11.61 21.43 4.20
CA GLU A 268 -10.54 21.89 5.08
C GLU A 268 -10.06 20.79 6.04
N ALA A 269 -10.75 19.66 6.11
CA ALA A 269 -10.38 18.56 6.99
C ALA A 269 -9.12 17.84 6.48
N VAL A 270 -8.13 17.73 7.36
CA VAL A 270 -6.89 16.97 7.11
C VAL A 270 -6.98 15.57 7.70
N LEU A 271 -7.76 15.41 8.78
CA LEU A 271 -7.96 14.14 9.49
C LEU A 271 -9.38 13.63 9.22
N GLY A 272 -9.47 12.51 8.52
CA GLY A 272 -10.71 11.77 8.26
C GLY A 272 -11.03 10.74 9.36
N PRO A 273 -12.10 9.96 9.19
CA PRO A 273 -12.47 8.92 10.13
C PRO A 273 -11.48 7.74 10.12
N ILE A 274 -11.49 6.95 11.19
CA ILE A 274 -10.88 5.63 11.21
C ILE A 274 -11.72 4.69 10.32
N GLN A 275 -11.07 3.99 9.40
CA GLN A 275 -11.79 3.42 8.27
C GLN A 275 -12.70 2.24 8.64
N ASN A 276 -12.32 1.44 9.64
CA ASN A 276 -13.06 0.24 10.02
C ASN A 276 -12.98 -0.06 11.52
N SER A 277 -13.90 -0.91 11.98
CA SER A 277 -14.08 -1.27 13.39
C SER A 277 -12.89 -2.00 14.01
N MET A 278 -12.21 -2.85 13.24
CA MET A 278 -10.98 -3.54 13.69
C MET A 278 -9.89 -2.51 14.01
N GLN A 279 -9.62 -1.58 13.09
CA GLN A 279 -8.60 -0.56 13.27
C GLN A 279 -8.98 0.41 14.40
N TYR A 280 -10.25 0.78 14.49
CA TYR A 280 -10.78 1.59 15.60
C TYR A 280 -10.60 0.89 16.95
N GLY A 281 -10.90 -0.40 17.04
CA GLY A 281 -10.70 -1.20 18.26
C GLY A 281 -9.24 -1.19 18.73
N LYS A 282 -8.31 -1.43 17.80
CA LYS A 282 -6.86 -1.37 18.07
C LYS A 282 -6.45 0.01 18.61
N LEU A 283 -6.88 1.09 17.96
CA LEU A 283 -6.52 2.45 18.38
C LEU A 283 -7.14 2.81 19.74
N ARG A 284 -8.39 2.42 19.98
CA ARG A 284 -9.01 2.59 21.30
C ARG A 284 -8.23 1.91 22.41
N GLU A 285 -7.70 0.71 22.18
CA GLU A 285 -6.86 0.02 23.16
C GLU A 285 -5.56 0.77 23.44
N LEU A 286 -4.92 1.32 22.41
CA LEU A 286 -3.71 2.14 22.57
C LEU A 286 -4.00 3.43 23.37
N TYR A 287 -5.11 4.11 23.06
CA TYR A 287 -5.53 5.31 23.79
C TYR A 287 -5.83 4.99 25.26
N ALA A 288 -6.56 3.89 25.49
CA ALA A 288 -6.85 3.42 26.84
C ALA A 288 -5.58 3.00 27.59
N GLN A 289 -4.57 2.45 26.90
CA GLN A 289 -3.29 2.12 27.51
C GLN A 289 -2.57 3.37 28.01
N VAL A 290 -2.45 4.42 27.18
CA VAL A 290 -1.82 5.70 27.57
C VAL A 290 -2.48 6.26 28.84
N GLN A 291 -3.82 6.26 28.89
CA GLN A 291 -4.58 6.76 30.05
C GLN A 291 -4.40 5.87 31.29
N ARG A 292 -4.50 4.55 31.15
CA ARG A 292 -4.38 3.59 32.27
C ARG A 292 -2.98 3.62 32.89
N ASP A 293 -1.95 3.72 32.06
CA ASP A 293 -0.57 3.65 32.49
C ASP A 293 -0.01 5.05 32.86
N GLY A 294 -0.82 6.10 32.70
CA GLY A 294 -0.47 7.47 33.11
C GLY A 294 0.63 8.10 32.26
N TRP A 295 0.79 7.70 31.00
CA TRP A 295 1.82 8.28 30.14
C TRP A 295 1.44 9.70 29.75
N LYS A 296 2.46 10.58 29.69
CA LYS A 296 2.27 11.99 29.40
C LYS A 296 1.92 12.19 27.92
N THR A 297 0.99 13.08 27.64
CA THR A 297 0.68 13.54 26.28
C THR A 297 1.08 15.00 26.12
N ALA A 298 1.61 15.35 24.96
CA ALA A 298 1.94 16.74 24.61
C ALA A 298 0.73 17.47 24.00
N THR A 299 -0.21 16.72 23.42
CA THR A 299 -1.51 17.22 22.95
C THR A 299 -2.58 17.15 24.07
N PRO A 300 -3.74 17.82 23.89
CA PRO A 300 -4.88 17.75 24.80
C PRO A 300 -5.33 16.30 25.09
N PRO A 301 -6.20 16.10 26.11
CA PRO A 301 -6.59 14.77 26.56
C PRO A 301 -7.07 13.87 25.42
N LEU A 302 -6.67 12.61 25.45
CA LEU A 302 -7.04 11.62 24.45
C LEU A 302 -8.56 11.41 24.39
N ASN A 303 -9.24 12.04 23.42
CA ASN A 303 -10.67 11.94 23.25
C ASN A 303 -11.08 11.07 22.06
N ILE A 304 -12.21 10.38 22.24
CA ILE A 304 -12.99 9.82 21.14
C ILE A 304 -13.95 10.91 20.69
N LEU A 305 -13.68 11.53 19.54
CA LEU A 305 -14.47 12.64 18.99
C LEU A 305 -15.85 12.16 18.51
N SER A 306 -15.90 10.96 17.95
CA SER A 306 -17.14 10.26 17.63
C SER A 306 -16.92 8.75 17.61
N ALA A 307 -17.90 7.99 18.07
CA ALA A 307 -17.91 6.52 18.08
C ALA A 307 -19.00 5.95 17.16
N ASP A 308 -19.56 6.77 16.26
CA ASP A 308 -20.73 6.40 15.46
C ASP A 308 -20.36 5.59 14.21
N ILE A 309 -20.22 4.28 14.40
CA ILE A 309 -19.87 3.33 13.34
C ILE A 309 -20.95 3.23 12.24
N ASN A 310 -22.21 3.59 12.54
CA ASN A 310 -23.33 3.44 11.61
C ASN A 310 -23.83 4.78 11.01
N GLY A 311 -23.25 5.90 11.42
CA GLY A 311 -23.69 7.23 10.99
C GLY A 311 -22.52 8.12 10.61
N SER A 312 -22.20 9.11 11.43
CA SER A 312 -21.24 10.18 11.09
C SER A 312 -19.80 9.70 10.90
N GLY A 313 -19.43 8.51 11.42
CA GLY A 313 -18.10 7.94 11.37
C GLY A 313 -17.42 7.90 12.74
N VAL A 314 -16.33 7.13 12.83
CA VAL A 314 -15.50 7.03 14.04
C VAL A 314 -14.29 7.96 13.94
N PHE A 315 -14.14 8.88 14.88
CA PHE A 315 -13.10 9.90 14.88
C PHE A 315 -12.35 9.91 16.22
N LEU A 316 -11.03 10.04 16.15
CA LEU A 316 -10.14 10.10 17.29
C LEU A 316 -9.34 11.40 17.23
N GLU A 317 -9.13 12.03 18.37
CA GLU A 317 -8.28 13.22 18.46
C GLU A 317 -6.82 12.82 18.22
N PRO A 318 -6.06 13.55 17.37
CA PRO A 318 -4.67 13.24 17.13
C PRO A 318 -3.85 13.41 18.41
N ALA A 319 -2.98 12.45 18.67
CA ALA A 319 -2.29 12.30 19.94
C ALA A 319 -0.79 12.27 19.77
N VAL A 320 -0.08 13.07 20.57
CA VAL A 320 1.38 13.00 20.71
C VAL A 320 1.71 12.54 22.13
N VAL A 321 2.36 11.37 22.23
CA VAL A 321 2.72 10.74 23.52
C VAL A 321 4.20 11.00 23.80
N ASP A 322 4.47 11.62 24.94
CA ASP A 322 5.78 12.11 25.37
C ASP A 322 6.54 11.01 26.12
N ILE A 323 7.62 10.50 25.50
CA ILE A 323 8.52 9.45 26.03
C ILE A 323 7.76 8.26 26.65
N PRO A 324 6.88 7.57 25.89
CA PRO A 324 6.32 6.31 26.37
C PRO A 324 7.43 5.24 26.52
N PRO A 325 7.21 4.19 27.32
CA PRO A 325 8.19 3.10 27.45
C PRO A 325 8.56 2.52 26.08
N GLU A 326 9.85 2.35 25.80
CA GLU A 326 10.32 1.88 24.50
C GLU A 326 9.79 0.48 24.14
N ASN A 327 9.61 -0.38 25.13
CA ASN A 327 9.07 -1.72 24.96
C ASN A 327 7.52 -1.74 24.88
N SER A 328 6.86 -0.59 24.94
CA SER A 328 5.41 -0.50 24.82
C SER A 328 4.94 -0.88 23.43
N ARG A 329 3.71 -1.40 23.35
CA ARG A 329 3.04 -1.66 22.06
C ARG A 329 2.96 -0.40 21.20
N LEU A 330 2.77 0.76 21.84
CA LEU A 330 2.73 2.04 21.15
C LEU A 330 4.03 2.34 20.40
N VAL A 331 5.20 1.94 20.92
CA VAL A 331 6.49 2.15 20.26
C VAL A 331 6.85 0.97 19.35
N GLN A 332 6.50 -0.27 19.70
CA GLN A 332 6.96 -1.45 18.97
C GLN A 332 6.08 -1.83 17.77
N GLU A 333 4.78 -1.53 17.81
CA GLU A 333 3.82 -1.91 16.78
C GLU A 333 3.47 -0.71 15.88
N GLU A 334 3.24 -0.96 14.59
CA GLU A 334 2.60 0.01 13.70
C GLU A 334 1.20 0.32 14.22
N GLN A 335 0.90 1.57 14.58
CA GLN A 335 -0.40 1.96 15.16
C GLN A 335 -1.46 2.06 14.07
N PHE A 336 -1.08 2.61 12.91
CA PHE A 336 -1.95 2.86 11.75
C PHE A 336 -3.16 3.76 12.08
N GLY A 337 -2.90 4.82 12.83
CA GLY A 337 -3.90 5.79 13.28
C GLY A 337 -3.24 7.05 13.85
N PRO A 338 -4.03 7.97 14.41
CA PRO A 338 -3.58 9.31 14.75
C PRO A 338 -2.98 9.36 16.16
N ILE A 339 -2.01 8.49 16.47
CA ILE A 339 -1.29 8.47 17.73
C ILE A 339 0.20 8.25 17.49
N LEU A 340 1.02 9.18 17.97
CA LEU A 340 2.43 9.29 17.65
C LEU A 340 3.28 9.30 18.94
N PRO A 341 4.10 8.28 19.21
CA PRO A 341 5.14 8.35 20.24
C PRO A 341 6.32 9.22 19.78
N VAL A 342 6.80 10.08 20.69
CA VAL A 342 8.00 10.89 20.53
C VAL A 342 8.99 10.50 21.64
N LEU A 343 10.22 10.17 21.25
CA LEU A 343 11.28 9.69 22.13
C LEU A 343 12.52 10.58 22.00
N LYS A 344 13.42 10.48 22.98
CA LYS A 344 14.74 11.13 22.96
C LYS A 344 15.78 10.19 22.34
N TRP A 345 16.81 10.77 21.72
CA TRP A 345 18.09 10.12 21.48
C TRP A 345 19.24 11.06 21.86
N THR A 346 20.41 10.50 22.13
CA THR A 346 21.59 11.24 22.62
C THR A 346 22.76 11.14 21.66
N ASP A 347 23.28 9.94 21.41
CA ASP A 347 24.37 9.75 20.46
C ASP A 347 23.88 9.07 19.17
N GLU A 348 24.60 9.24 18.06
CA GLU A 348 24.22 8.64 16.78
C GLU A 348 24.10 7.10 16.86
N ASP A 349 24.79 6.49 17.82
CA ASP A 349 24.72 5.05 18.13
C ASP A 349 23.41 4.64 18.83
N ASP A 350 22.68 5.58 19.45
CA ASP A 350 21.37 5.35 20.09
C ASP A 350 20.22 5.44 19.09
N ALA A 351 20.41 6.20 17.99
CA ALA A 351 19.47 6.22 16.89
C ALA A 351 19.64 4.91 16.10
N GLY A 352 18.60 4.07 16.04
CA GLY A 352 18.61 2.82 15.28
C GLY A 352 18.79 3.04 13.76
N THR A 353 17.90 2.52 12.92
CA THR A 353 18.03 2.78 11.47
C THR A 353 17.92 4.28 11.16
N VAL A 354 19.03 4.87 10.70
CA VAL A 354 19.21 6.30 10.37
C VAL A 354 18.67 6.63 8.98
N TRP A 355 18.02 7.79 8.84
CA TRP A 355 17.58 8.33 7.55
C TRP A 355 17.80 9.84 7.48
N THR A 356 18.29 10.34 6.35
CA THR A 356 18.69 11.75 6.16
C THR A 356 17.92 12.43 5.03
N ASN A 357 17.38 13.63 5.32
CA ASN A 357 17.04 14.72 4.39
C ASN A 357 15.78 14.60 3.49
N THR A 358 15.23 13.41 3.22
CA THR A 358 13.97 13.30 2.42
C THR A 358 13.13 12.08 2.85
N HIS A 359 11.84 12.27 3.16
CA HIS A 359 10.93 11.14 3.44
C HIS A 359 10.05 10.84 2.22
N PHE A 360 10.39 9.76 1.51
CA PHE A 360 9.57 9.11 0.50
C PHE A 360 8.96 10.02 -0.59
N GLU A 361 9.82 10.62 -1.41
CA GLU A 361 9.45 10.98 -2.79
C GLU A 361 9.29 9.69 -3.62
N VAL A 362 8.16 8.98 -3.41
CA VAL A 362 7.85 7.77 -4.18
C VAL A 362 7.47 8.17 -5.59
N GLY A 363 8.40 7.94 -6.51
CA GLY A 363 8.17 8.10 -7.94
C GLY A 363 7.80 6.77 -8.60
N PRO A 364 6.93 6.78 -9.62
CA PRO A 364 6.72 5.63 -10.51
C PRO A 364 8.00 4.94 -11.03
N PRO A 365 9.10 5.65 -11.36
CA PRO A 365 10.28 4.99 -11.91
C PRO A 365 11.19 4.30 -10.88
N VAL A 366 10.94 4.48 -9.57
CA VAL A 366 11.81 3.95 -8.51
C VAL A 366 11.13 2.77 -7.81
N GLY A 367 11.91 1.72 -7.53
CA GLY A 367 11.44 0.57 -6.77
C GLY A 367 11.08 0.95 -5.32
N PHE A 368 9.96 0.46 -4.85
CA PHE A 368 9.47 0.60 -3.48
C PHE A 368 9.29 -0.79 -2.86
N GLY A 369 9.85 -1.01 -1.69
CA GLY A 369 9.69 -2.27 -0.97
C GLY A 369 10.20 -2.21 0.46
N GLY A 370 9.69 -3.11 1.30
CA GLY A 370 10.06 -3.19 2.71
C GLY A 370 11.29 -4.07 2.97
N HIS A 371 12.07 -3.70 3.98
CA HIS A 371 13.12 -4.54 4.55
C HIS A 371 12.60 -5.35 5.75
N LYS A 372 13.28 -6.45 6.09
CA LYS A 372 12.93 -7.33 7.23
C LYS A 372 11.48 -7.82 7.16
N HIS A 373 10.63 -7.42 8.09
CA HIS A 373 9.22 -7.84 8.15
C HIS A 373 8.27 -6.88 7.42
N SER A 374 8.77 -5.74 6.93
CA SER A 374 7.96 -4.78 6.17
C SER A 374 7.73 -5.22 4.73
N GLY A 375 8.40 -6.27 4.24
CA GLY A 375 8.10 -6.79 2.92
C GLY A 375 9.00 -7.90 2.42
N LEU A 376 8.67 -8.36 1.22
CA LEU A 376 9.46 -9.29 0.41
C LEU A 376 9.25 -8.93 -1.06
N GLY A 377 10.34 -8.62 -1.77
CA GLY A 377 10.28 -8.13 -3.14
C GLY A 377 10.10 -6.62 -3.20
N VAL A 378 9.80 -6.13 -4.41
CA VAL A 378 9.70 -4.69 -4.73
C VAL A 378 8.51 -4.48 -5.66
N GLU A 379 7.87 -3.33 -5.55
CA GLU A 379 6.88 -2.79 -6.48
C GLU A 379 7.39 -1.49 -7.13
N SER A 380 6.77 -1.06 -8.23
CA SER A 380 7.22 0.11 -9.01
C SER A 380 8.64 -0.03 -9.58
N GLY A 381 9.03 0.91 -10.45
CA GLY A 381 10.32 0.87 -11.13
C GLY A 381 10.58 -0.40 -11.94
N LEU A 382 11.84 -0.55 -12.36
CA LEU A 382 12.28 -1.71 -13.15
C LEU A 382 12.25 -3.02 -12.32
N ASP A 383 12.59 -2.93 -11.03
CA ASP A 383 12.58 -4.10 -10.12
C ASP A 383 11.18 -4.65 -9.89
N GLY A 384 10.19 -3.77 -9.72
CA GLY A 384 8.79 -4.15 -9.63
C GLY A 384 8.30 -4.82 -10.91
N LEU A 385 8.67 -4.29 -12.08
CA LEU A 385 8.37 -4.91 -13.38
C LEU A 385 9.01 -6.30 -13.53
N ASN A 386 10.29 -6.42 -13.18
CA ASN A 386 11.00 -7.71 -13.19
C ASN A 386 10.38 -8.71 -12.21
N GLY A 387 9.79 -8.22 -11.10
CA GLY A 387 9.01 -9.02 -10.17
C GLY A 387 7.84 -9.77 -10.81
N TRP A 388 7.34 -9.32 -11.97
CA TRP A 388 6.29 -9.94 -12.78
C TRP A 388 6.79 -10.81 -13.94
N CYS A 389 8.12 -11.04 -14.04
CA CYS A 389 8.73 -11.82 -15.10
C CYS A 389 9.61 -12.96 -14.57
N SER A 390 9.81 -14.02 -15.34
CA SER A 390 10.89 -14.97 -15.14
C SER A 390 12.07 -14.62 -16.05
N PRO A 391 13.30 -14.49 -15.51
CA PRO A 391 14.47 -14.39 -16.36
C PRO A 391 14.65 -15.68 -17.16
N GLN A 392 14.97 -15.54 -18.44
CA GLN A 392 15.26 -16.64 -19.36
C GLN A 392 16.54 -16.30 -20.14
N ALA A 393 17.62 -17.04 -19.86
CA ALA A 393 18.85 -16.94 -20.64
C ALA A 393 18.71 -17.79 -21.91
N VAL A 394 18.78 -17.15 -23.07
CA VAL A 394 18.76 -17.81 -24.38
C VAL A 394 20.19 -17.91 -24.88
N TRP A 395 20.66 -19.15 -25.06
CA TRP A 395 22.00 -19.47 -25.55
C TRP A 395 21.90 -19.93 -27.00
N ILE A 396 22.54 -19.22 -27.91
CA ILE A 396 22.58 -19.57 -29.34
C ILE A 396 24.04 -19.77 -29.71
N LYS A 397 24.37 -20.94 -30.24
CA LYS A 397 25.66 -21.19 -30.87
C LYS A 397 25.57 -20.71 -32.33
N LYS A 398 26.55 -19.91 -32.77
CA LYS A 398 26.60 -19.37 -34.13
C LYS A 398 27.39 -20.29 -35.07
#